data_AF-A0A5E6NK69-F1
#
_entry.id   AF-A0A5E6NK69-F1
#
_cell.length_a   1.000
_cell.length_b   1.000
_cell.length_c   1.000
_cell.angle_alpha   90.00
_cell.angle_beta   90.00
_cell.angle_gamma   90.00
#
_symmetry.space_group_name_H-M   'P 1'
#
loop_
_entity.id
_entity.type
_entity.pdbx_description
1 polymer ?
#
loop_
_entity_poly.entity_id
_entity_poly.type
_entity_poly.pdbx_seq_one_letter_code
_entity_poly.pdbx_strand_id
1 'polypeptide(L)'
;MLQETSTETIKVTAMVFAILVGATAFSMVFTYSGGDTMVEEFIHNLPAKEMSFILISMGIILILGFFIDFVEISLIIVPIFYPIALSLGIDMQWFAILIAMNLQPHF
;
A
#
# COMPACT_ATOMS: atom_id res chain seq x y z
N MET A 1 13.66 -7.70 -32.66
CA MET A 1 14.49 -6.79 -31.83
C MET A 1 13.73 -5.55 -31.37
N LEU A 2 13.58 -4.45 -32.12
CA LEU A 2 12.90 -3.24 -31.59
C LEU A 2 11.41 -3.42 -31.23
N GLN A 3 10.64 -4.11 -32.07
CA GLN A 3 9.23 -4.40 -31.79
C GLN A 3 9.07 -5.32 -30.57
N GLU A 4 10.03 -6.21 -30.35
CA GLU A 4 10.01 -7.22 -29.28
C GLU A 4 10.31 -6.57 -27.94
N THR A 5 11.35 -5.75 -27.85
CA THR A 5 11.66 -4.93 -26.66
C THR A 5 10.53 -3.96 -26.34
N SER A 6 9.95 -3.29 -27.34
CA SER A 6 8.79 -2.40 -27.15
C SER A 6 7.59 -3.16 -26.57
N THR A 7 7.32 -4.37 -27.06
CA THR A 7 6.22 -5.20 -26.56
C THR A 7 6.46 -5.64 -25.11
N GLU A 8 7.69 -5.99 -24.73
CA GLU A 8 8.03 -6.30 -23.33
C GLU A 8 7.85 -5.10 -22.39
N THR A 9 8.33 -3.92 -22.79
CA THR A 9 8.14 -2.68 -22.01
C THR A 9 6.66 -2.36 -21.83
N ILE A 10 5.85 -2.54 -22.87
CA ILE A 10 4.39 -2.34 -22.81
C ILE A 10 3.75 -3.33 -21.84
N LYS A 11 4.17 -4.60 -21.81
CA LYS A 11 3.59 -5.60 -20.90
C LYS A 11 3.79 -5.23 -19.43
N VAL A 12 5.03 -4.89 -19.03
CA VAL A 12 5.33 -4.48 -17.65
C VAL A 12 4.55 -3.21 -17.30
N THR A 13 4.54 -2.24 -18.20
CA THR A 13 3.77 -0.99 -18.03
C THR A 13 2.28 -1.27 -17.86
N ALA A 14 1.70 -2.15 -18.69
CA ALA A 14 0.30 -2.53 -18.63
C ALA A 14 -0.06 -3.26 -17.32
N MET A 15 0.83 -4.12 -16.81
CA MET A 15 0.67 -4.73 -15.48
C MET A 15 0.62 -3.67 -14.38
N VAL A 16 1.54 -2.72 -14.38
CA VAL A 16 1.59 -1.60 -13.42
C VAL A 16 0.30 -0.77 -13.48
N PHE A 17 -0.18 -0.41 -14.68
CA PHE A 17 -1.43 0.32 -14.83
C PHE A 17 -2.64 -0.49 -14.35
N ALA A 18 -2.69 -1.80 -14.62
CA ALA A 18 -3.77 -2.65 -14.15
C ALA A 18 -3.82 -2.72 -12.61
N ILE A 19 -2.65 -2.85 -11.97
CA ILE A 19 -2.52 -2.83 -10.51
C ILE A 19 -2.99 -1.49 -9.94
N LEU A 20 -2.55 -0.37 -10.52
CA LEU A 20 -2.96 0.97 -10.11
C LEU A 20 -4.48 1.17 -10.20
N VAL A 21 -5.11 0.75 -11.29
CA VAL A 21 -6.57 0.86 -11.47
C VAL A 21 -7.29 0.01 -10.43
N GLY A 22 -6.82 -1.22 -10.19
CA GLY A 22 -7.39 -2.10 -9.16
C GLY A 22 -7.26 -1.53 -7.74
N ALA A 23 -6.08 -1.04 -7.39
CA ALA A 23 -5.79 -0.50 -6.07
C ALA A 23 -6.56 0.80 -5.79
N THR A 24 -6.69 1.67 -6.79
CA THR A 24 -7.51 2.90 -6.68
C THR A 24 -8.99 2.59 -6.58
N ALA A 25 -9.51 1.66 -7.41
CA ALA A 25 -10.90 1.22 -7.31
C ALA A 25 -11.19 0.58 -5.94
N PHE A 26 -10.28 -0.26 -5.44
CA PHE A 26 -10.39 -0.83 -4.10
C PHE A 26 -10.39 0.24 -3.02
N SER A 27 -9.44 1.18 -3.05
CA SER A 27 -9.35 2.28 -2.09
C SER A 27 -10.64 3.12 -2.07
N MET A 28 -11.19 3.43 -3.25
CA MET A 28 -12.47 4.12 -3.37
C MET A 28 -13.61 3.31 -2.75
N VAL A 29 -13.80 2.05 -3.15
CA VAL A 29 -14.90 1.21 -2.64
C VAL A 29 -14.77 0.99 -1.13
N PHE A 30 -13.55 0.79 -0.64
CA PHE A 30 -13.27 0.64 0.79
C PHE A 30 -13.69 1.90 1.57
N THR A 31 -13.29 3.07 1.08
CA THR A 31 -13.66 4.35 1.71
C THR A 31 -15.17 4.60 1.63
N TYR A 32 -15.80 4.37 0.47
CA TYR A 32 -17.24 4.52 0.31
C TYR A 32 -18.07 3.53 1.13
N SER A 33 -17.53 2.35 1.40
CA SER A 33 -18.15 1.34 2.26
C SER A 33 -18.03 1.66 3.75
N GLY A 34 -17.36 2.75 4.14
CA GLY A 34 -17.07 3.06 5.54
C GLY A 34 -15.95 2.20 6.14
N GLY A 35 -15.08 1.63 5.30
CA GLY A 35 -13.95 0.81 5.75
C GLY A 35 -12.95 1.62 6.59
N ASP A 36 -12.81 2.90 6.31
CA ASP A 36 -12.07 3.86 7.13
C ASP A 36 -12.61 3.90 8.58
N THR A 37 -13.93 3.98 8.74
CA THR A 37 -14.62 4.00 10.04
C THR A 37 -14.52 2.65 10.74
N MET A 38 -14.68 1.54 10.02
CA MET A 38 -14.51 0.19 10.57
C MET A 38 -13.10 -0.04 11.13
N VAL A 39 -12.07 0.42 10.40
CA VAL A 39 -10.69 0.31 10.86
C VAL A 39 -10.43 1.26 12.03
N GLU A 40 -11.01 2.46 12.01
CA GLU A 40 -10.94 3.39 13.14
C GLU A 40 -11.51 2.75 14.42
N GLU A 41 -12.72 2.17 14.36
CA GLU A 41 -13.33 1.48 15.51
C GLU A 41 -12.52 0.27 15.97
N PHE A 42 -12.00 -0.54 15.05
CA PHE A 42 -11.12 -1.67 15.37
C PHE A 42 -9.86 -1.20 16.11
N ILE A 43 -9.25 -0.10 15.67
CA ILE A 43 -8.05 0.45 16.26
C ILE A 43 -8.34 1.20 17.56
N HIS A 44 -9.50 1.85 17.70
CA HIS A 44 -9.93 2.48 18.95
C HIS A 44 -9.99 1.49 20.11
N ASN A 45 -10.25 0.22 19.83
CA ASN A 45 -10.26 -0.87 20.81
C ASN A 45 -8.86 -1.40 21.18
N LEU A 46 -7.79 -0.97 20.49
CA LEU A 46 -6.42 -1.40 20.74
C LEU A 46 -5.66 -0.35 21.59
N PRO A 47 -4.77 -0.80 22.52
CA PRO A 47 -3.86 0.10 23.23
C PRO A 47 -2.81 0.65 22.25
N ALA A 48 -2.64 1.97 22.21
CA ALA A 48 -1.73 2.70 21.30
C ALA A 48 -2.12 2.64 19.80
N LYS A 49 -3.34 3.12 19.49
CA LYS A 49 -3.99 3.27 18.18
C LYS A 49 -3.05 3.43 16.96
N GLU A 50 -2.30 4.52 16.92
CA GLU A 50 -1.37 4.83 15.81
C GLU A 50 -0.22 3.82 15.71
N MET A 51 0.41 3.51 16.85
CA MET A 51 1.57 2.61 16.90
C MET A 51 1.18 1.17 16.53
N SER A 52 0.01 0.71 16.95
CA SER A 52 -0.52 -0.61 16.56
C SER A 52 -0.72 -0.69 15.05
N PHE A 53 -1.30 0.34 14.43
CA PHE A 53 -1.44 0.38 12.98
C PHE A 53 -0.08 0.34 12.26
N ILE A 54 0.88 1.14 12.71
CA ILE A 54 2.22 1.19 12.13
C ILE A 54 2.90 -0.18 12.24
N LEU A 55 2.86 -0.82 13.41
CA LEU A 55 3.49 -2.13 13.60
C LEU A 55 2.84 -3.22 12.75
N ILE A 56 1.50 -3.24 12.66
CA ILE A 56 0.78 -4.22 11.85
C ILE A 56 1.06 -3.99 10.37
N SER A 57 0.99 -2.74 9.89
CA SER A 57 1.28 -2.41 8.50
C SER A 57 2.72 -2.75 8.11
N MET A 58 3.70 -2.44 8.96
CA MET A 58 5.10 -2.85 8.73
C MET A 58 5.27 -4.37 8.69
N GLY A 59 4.54 -5.11 9.54
CA GLY A 59 4.55 -6.57 9.50
C GLY A 59 3.96 -7.15 8.21
N ILE A 60 2.84 -6.60 7.75
CA ILE A 60 2.19 -6.99 6.48
C ILE A 60 3.11 -6.70 5.30
N ILE A 61 3.70 -5.49 5.26
CA ILE A 61 4.60 -5.07 4.18
C ILE A 61 5.84 -5.96 4.13
N LEU A 62 6.42 -6.30 5.28
CA LEU A 62 7.56 -7.19 5.37
C LEU A 62 7.23 -8.58 4.79
N ILE A 63 6.07 -9.15 5.15
CA ILE A 63 5.64 -10.48 4.68
C ILE A 63 5.37 -10.47 3.17
N LEU A 64 4.65 -9.46 2.68
CA LEU A 64 4.32 -9.33 1.26
C LEU A 64 5.55 -9.01 0.40
N GLY A 65 6.49 -8.23 0.95
CA GLY A 65 7.75 -7.88 0.30
C GLY A 65 8.56 -9.11 -0.11
N PHE A 66 8.53 -10.20 0.67
CA PHE A 66 9.23 -11.44 0.31
C PHE A 66 8.84 -12.04 -1.06
N PHE A 67 7.63 -11.75 -1.55
CA PHE A 67 7.09 -12.38 -2.77
C PHE A 67 6.95 -11.42 -3.96
N ILE A 68 6.92 -10.11 -3.71
CA ILE A 68 6.52 -9.08 -4.69
C ILE A 68 7.60 -7.99 -4.75
N ASP A 69 7.87 -7.47 -5.95
CA ASP A 69 8.85 -6.39 -6.16
C ASP A 69 8.42 -5.09 -5.45
N PHE A 70 9.38 -4.26 -5.04
CA PHE A 70 9.18 -3.01 -4.28
C PHE A 70 8.24 -2.05 -5.01
N VAL A 71 8.35 -1.95 -6.35
CA VAL A 71 7.48 -1.06 -7.14
C VAL A 71 6.05 -1.54 -7.05
N GLU A 72 5.80 -2.84 -7.27
CA GLU A 72 4.46 -3.43 -7.29
C GLU A 72 3.78 -3.32 -5.93
N ILE A 73 4.46 -3.66 -4.84
CA ILE A 73 3.90 -3.55 -3.49
C ILE A 73 3.62 -2.09 -3.10
N SER A 74 4.47 -1.14 -3.48
CA SER A 74 4.25 0.28 -3.17
C SER A 74 2.98 0.82 -3.83
N LEU A 75 2.69 0.40 -5.06
CA LEU A 75 1.50 0.80 -5.82
C LEU A 75 0.20 0.20 -5.26
N ILE A 76 0.29 -0.93 -4.56
CA ILE A 76 -0.85 -1.59 -3.91
C ILE A 76 -1.07 -1.02 -2.50
N ILE A 77 -0.03 -1.01 -1.67
CA ILE A 77 -0.14 -0.73 -0.24
C ILE A 77 -0.43 0.74 0.04
N VAL A 78 0.24 1.67 -0.66
CA VAL A 78 0.06 3.10 -0.43
C VAL A 78 -1.40 3.53 -0.58
N PRO A 79 -2.13 3.27 -1.69
CA PRO A 79 -3.53 3.69 -1.81
C PRO A 79 -4.47 2.96 -0.83
N ILE A 80 -4.13 1.77 -0.36
CA ILE A 80 -4.93 1.01 0.62
C ILE A 80 -4.77 1.60 2.02
N PHE A 81 -3.55 1.87 2.44
CA PHE A 81 -3.27 2.42 3.77
C PHE A 81 -3.46 3.93 3.84
N TYR A 82 -3.49 4.63 2.70
CA TYR A 82 -3.72 6.06 2.65
C TYR A 82 -4.97 6.54 3.41
N PRO A 83 -6.20 6.04 3.13
CA PRO A 83 -7.39 6.47 3.84
C PRO A 83 -7.35 6.13 5.34
N ILE A 84 -6.72 5.01 5.69
CA ILE A 84 -6.60 4.55 7.08
C ILE A 84 -5.62 5.41 7.87
N ALA A 85 -4.46 5.73 7.30
CA ALA A 85 -3.47 6.59 7.93
C ALA A 85 -4.02 8.01 8.14
N LEU A 86 -4.82 8.52 7.19
CA LEU A 86 -5.50 9.81 7.34
C LEU A 86 -6.55 9.80 8.46
N SER A 87 -7.37 8.74 8.58
CA SER A 87 -8.38 8.67 9.64
C SER A 87 -7.73 8.61 11.04
N LEU A 88 -6.55 7.99 11.14
CA LEU A 88 -5.75 7.94 12.37
C LEU A 88 -4.91 9.20 12.62
N GLY A 89 -4.90 10.18 11.71
CA GLY A 89 -4.08 11.40 11.85
C GLY A 89 -2.57 11.17 11.69
N ILE A 90 -2.16 10.06 11.07
CA ILE A 90 -0.75 9.72 10.86
C ILE A 90 -0.19 10.58 9.72
N ASP A 91 0.99 11.16 9.94
CA ASP A 91 1.70 11.90 8.90
C ASP A 91 2.09 10.98 7.73
N MET A 92 1.54 11.25 6.56
CA MET A 92 1.72 10.42 5.37
C MET A 92 3.17 10.41 4.88
N GLN A 93 3.89 11.52 5.04
CA GLN A 93 5.27 11.62 4.60
C GLN A 93 6.17 10.73 5.46
N TRP A 94 5.98 10.75 6.78
CA TRP A 94 6.66 9.89 7.71
C TRP A 94 6.31 8.41 7.49
N PHE A 95 5.03 8.10 7.28
CA PHE A 95 4.59 6.74 6.98
C PHE A 95 5.19 6.21 5.67
N ALA A 96 5.25 7.04 4.61
CA ALA A 96 5.89 6.67 3.35
C ALA A 96 7.39 6.38 3.53
N ILE A 97 8.09 7.16 4.37
CA ILE A 97 9.50 6.90 4.70
C ILE A 97 9.65 5.55 5.42
N LEU A 98 8.77 5.22 6.36
CA LEU A 98 8.78 3.92 7.04
C LEU A 98 8.57 2.77 6.07
N ILE A 99 7.59 2.88 5.17
CA ILE A 99 7.35 1.88 4.12
C ILE A 99 8.62 1.71 3.27
N ALA A 100 9.23 2.82 2.83
CA ALA A 100 10.44 2.78 2.01
C ALA A 100 11.61 2.11 2.75
N MET A 101 11.80 2.40 4.04
CA MET A 101 12.81 1.75 4.87
C MET A 101 12.52 0.25 5.08
N ASN A 102 11.25 -0.11 5.26
CA ASN A 102 10.84 -1.51 5.43
C ASN A 102 11.08 -2.34 4.17
N LEU A 103 10.95 -1.74 3.00
CA LEU A 103 11.19 -2.37 1.69
C LEU A 103 12.64 -2.29 1.20
N GLN A 104 13.51 -1.53 1.87
CA GLN A 104 14.92 -1.40 1.51
C GLN A 104 15.71 -2.73 1.38
N PRO A 105 15.43 -3.81 2.14
CA PRO A 105 16.11 -5.10 1.97
C PRO A 105 15.89 -5.79 0.61
N HIS A 106 14.97 -5.28 -0.22
CA HIS A 106 14.64 -5.84 -1.54
C HIS A 106 15.45 -5.26 -2.72
N PHE A 107 16.45 -4.41 -2.46
CA PHE A 107 17.40 -3.94 -3.48
C PHE A 107 18.59 -4.87 -3.70
#